data_AF-A0A918MJL8-F1
#
_entry.id   AF-A0A918MJL8-F1
#
_cell.length_a   1.000
_cell.length_b   1.000
_cell.length_c   1.000
_cell.angle_alpha   90.00
_cell.angle_beta   90.00
_cell.angle_gamma   90.00
#
_symmetry.space_group_name_H-M   'P 1'
#
loop_
_entity.id
_entity.type
_entity.pdbx_description
1 polymer ?
#
loop_
_entity_poly.entity_id
_entity_poly.type
_entity_poly.pdbx_seq_one_letter_code
_entity_poly.pdbx_strand_id
1 'polypeptide(L)'
;MDETEFNGRLKEAQINNALGVFILVFGIIILFAMIYTETFVEHMTDMTAGLLLISIGGGMVWKARKTMKKLREKKKNNMEI
;
A
#
# COMPACT_ATOMS: atom_id res chain seq x y z
N MET A 1 -26.49 -0.86 -5.40
CA MET A 1 -25.41 -0.27 -4.60
C MET A 1 -25.76 1.19 -4.49
N ASP A 2 -26.01 1.67 -3.29
CA ASP A 2 -26.31 3.08 -3.07
C ASP A 2 -25.04 3.91 -3.33
N GLU A 3 -25.19 5.15 -3.80
CA GLU A 3 -24.06 6.04 -4.12
C GLU A 3 -23.20 6.32 -2.88
N THR A 4 -23.84 6.35 -1.71
CA THR A 4 -23.18 6.49 -0.40
C THR A 4 -22.24 5.32 -0.11
N GLU A 5 -22.69 4.08 -0.35
CA GLU A 5 -21.93 2.85 -0.16
C GLU A 5 -20.74 2.77 -1.13
N PHE A 6 -20.95 3.16 -2.40
CA PHE A 6 -19.90 3.18 -3.41
C PHE A 6 -18.79 4.19 -3.05
N ASN A 7 -19.17 5.41 -2.67
CA ASN A 7 -18.23 6.45 -2.26
C ASN A 7 -17.47 6.07 -0.98
N GLY A 8 -18.13 5.40 -0.03
CA GLY A 8 -17.48 4.86 1.17
C GLY A 8 -16.36 3.88 0.84
N ARG A 9 -16.63 2.89 -0.03
CA ARG A 9 -15.64 1.89 -0.45
C ARG A 9 -14.48 2.48 -1.25
N LEU A 10 -14.73 3.54 -2.03
CA LEU A 10 -13.67 4.27 -2.73
C LEU A 10 -12.75 4.99 -1.75
N LYS A 11 -13.31 5.70 -0.75
CA LYS A 11 -12.51 6.39 0.28
C LYS A 11 -11.67 5.40 1.07
N GLU A 12 -12.25 4.27 1.47
CA GLU A 12 -11.52 3.21 2.18
C GLU A 12 -10.35 2.67 1.33
N ALA A 13 -10.57 2.41 0.04
CA ALA A 13 -9.51 1.98 -0.87
C ALA A 13 -8.41 3.03 -1.04
N GLN A 14 -8.75 4.33 -1.05
CA GLN A 14 -7.79 5.43 -1.09
C GLN A 14 -6.95 5.51 0.19
N ILE A 15 -7.59 5.39 1.36
CA ILE A 15 -6.90 5.36 2.66
C ILE A 15 -5.92 4.19 2.70
N ASN A 16 -6.38 2.98 2.35
CA ASN A 16 -5.52 1.80 2.31
C ASN A 16 -4.35 1.95 1.33
N ASN A 17 -4.57 2.61 0.19
CA ASN A 17 -3.49 2.91 -0.75
C ASN A 17 -2.48 3.90 -0.15
N ALA A 18 -2.94 4.99 0.48
CA ALA A 18 -2.07 5.99 1.10
C ALA A 18 -1.25 5.39 2.25
N LEU A 19 -1.87 4.58 3.11
CA LEU A 19 -1.20 3.84 4.17
C LEU A 19 -0.17 2.86 3.61
N GLY A 20 -0.52 2.12 2.55
CA GLY A 20 0.41 1.21 1.89
C GLY A 20 1.63 1.94 1.30
N VAL A 21 1.42 3.10 0.67
CA VAL A 21 2.52 3.93 0.15
C VAL A 21 3.40 4.45 1.29
N PHE A 22 2.81 4.91 2.38
CA PHE A 22 3.55 5.36 3.56
C PHE A 22 4.47 4.27 4.12
N ILE A 23 3.93 3.06 4.32
CA ILE A 23 4.70 1.90 4.83
C ILE A 23 5.82 1.54 3.85
N LEU A 24 5.54 1.54 2.55
CA LEU A 24 6.52 1.24 1.51
C LEU A 24 7.69 2.24 1.52
N VAL A 25 7.39 3.54 1.60
CA VAL A 25 8.40 4.60 1.68
C VAL A 25 9.24 4.44 2.94
N PHE A 26 8.62 4.15 4.08
CA PHE A 26 9.33 3.94 5.34
C PHE A 26 10.27 2.72 5.28
N GLY A 27 9.82 1.61 4.68
CA GLY A 27 10.67 0.45 4.44
C GLY A 27 11.88 0.77 3.56
N ILE A 28 11.71 1.58 2.52
CA ILE A 28 12.83 2.04 1.67
C ILE A 28 13.81 2.91 2.48
N ILE A 29 13.31 3.83 3.31
CA ILE A 29 14.15 4.69 4.15
C ILE A 29 15.00 3.84 5.11
N ILE A 30 14.40 2.82 5.74
CA ILE A 30 15.14 1.90 6.61
C ILE A 30 16.24 1.17 5.84
N LEU A 31 15.98 0.72 4.61
CA LEU A 31 17.02 0.09 3.80
C LEU A 31 18.18 1.05 3.48
N PHE A 32 17.91 2.34 3.28
CA PHE A 32 18.96 3.34 3.12
C PHE A 32 19.71 3.64 4.42
N ALA A 33 19.02 3.58 5.56
CA ALA A 33 19.64 3.77 6.87
C ALA A 33 20.68 2.68 7.18
N MET A 34 20.52 1.47 6.64
CA MET A 34 21.49 0.37 6.78
C MET A 34 22.92 0.73 6.32
N ILE A 35 23.07 1.71 5.42
CA ILE A 35 24.40 2.16 4.97
C ILE A 35 25.21 2.75 6.13
N TYR A 36 24.51 3.26 7.16
CA TYR A 36 25.11 3.90 8.33
C TYR A 36 25.16 2.99 9.57
N THR A 37 24.64 1.76 9.51
CA THR A 37 24.76 0.80 10.62
C THR A 37 26.13 0.13 10.63
N GLU A 38 26.81 0.20 11.77
CA GLU A 38 28.16 -0.35 11.93
C GLU A 38 28.16 -1.82 12.36
N THR A 39 27.11 -2.26 13.05
CA THR A 39 27.05 -3.62 13.61
C THR A 39 26.32 -4.60 12.68
N PHE A 40 26.85 -5.83 12.62
CA PHE A 40 26.25 -6.90 11.81
C PHE A 40 24.81 -7.25 12.26
N VAL A 41 24.53 -7.18 13.57
CA VAL A 41 23.22 -7.50 14.12
C VAL A 41 22.19 -6.43 13.72
N GLU A 42 22.52 -5.15 13.87
CA GLU A 42 21.62 -4.05 13.45
C GLU A 42 21.37 -4.11 11.94
N HIS A 43 22.41 -4.36 11.14
CA HIS A 43 22.27 -4.48 9.69
C HIS A 43 21.30 -5.60 9.29
N MET A 44 21.32 -6.76 9.97
CA MET A 44 20.39 -7.87 9.69
C MET A 44 18.96 -7.55 10.15
N THR A 45 18.82 -6.85 11.27
CA THR A 45 17.52 -6.40 11.78
C THR A 45 16.88 -5.37 10.86
N ASP A 46 17.63 -4.35 10.45
CA ASP A 46 17.14 -3.29 9.56
C ASP A 46 16.80 -3.83 8.17
N MET A 47 17.58 -4.79 7.67
CA MET A 47 17.27 -5.46 6.41
C MET A 47 15.95 -6.22 6.50
N THR A 48 15.76 -6.96 7.58
CA THR A 48 14.53 -7.74 7.81
C THR A 48 13.33 -6.81 7.96
N ALA A 49 13.46 -5.74 8.75
CA ALA A 49 12.41 -4.74 8.95
C ALA A 49 12.05 -4.03 7.63
N GLY A 50 13.05 -3.58 6.88
CA GLY A 50 12.88 -2.93 5.59
C GLY A 50 12.17 -3.84 4.57
N LEU A 51 12.61 -5.10 4.45
CA LEU A 51 11.98 -6.08 3.55
C LEU A 51 10.54 -6.41 3.95
N LEU A 52 10.26 -6.57 5.24
CA LEU A 52 8.89 -6.80 5.73
C LEU A 52 7.98 -5.61 5.43
N LEU A 53 8.43 -4.40 5.72
CA LEU A 53 7.68 -3.18 5.45
C LEU A 53 7.42 -3.00 3.94
N ILE A 54 8.43 -3.22 3.10
CA ILE A 54 8.27 -3.14 1.65
C ILE A 54 7.27 -4.18 1.15
N SER A 55 7.34 -5.41 1.66
CA SER A 55 6.42 -6.50 1.27
C SER A 55 4.97 -6.18 1.66
N ILE A 56 4.75 -5.71 2.90
CA ILE A 56 3.43 -5.35 3.40
C ILE A 56 2.89 -4.11 2.68
N GLY A 57 3.67 -3.03 2.63
CA GLY A 57 3.30 -1.78 1.98
C GLY A 57 3.02 -1.97 0.49
N GLY A 58 3.89 -2.69 -0.22
CA GLY A 58 3.71 -3.04 -1.64
C GLY A 58 2.46 -3.90 -1.86
N GLY A 59 2.22 -4.90 -1.02
CA GLY A 59 1.02 -5.73 -1.06
C GLY A 59 -0.27 -4.92 -0.86
N MET A 60 -0.28 -3.98 0.10
CA MET A 60 -1.41 -3.08 0.35
C MET A 60 -1.68 -2.16 -0.83
N VAL A 61 -0.64 -1.52 -1.39
CA VAL A 61 -0.76 -0.65 -2.58
C VAL A 61 -1.32 -1.42 -3.76
N TRP A 62 -0.80 -2.62 -4.03
CA TRP A 62 -1.28 -3.44 -5.15
C TRP A 62 -2.74 -3.84 -4.99
N LYS A 63 -3.13 -4.32 -3.79
CA LYS A 63 -4.52 -4.69 -3.48
C LYS A 63 -5.47 -3.48 -3.58
N ALA A 64 -5.06 -2.32 -3.08
CA ALA A 64 -5.86 -1.11 -3.12
C ALA A 64 -6.07 -0.61 -4.56
N ARG A 65 -5.00 -0.55 -5.38
CA ARG A 65 -5.08 -0.21 -6.80
C ARG A 65 -5.98 -1.16 -7.58
N LYS A 66 -5.86 -2.48 -7.33
CA LYS A 66 -6.73 -3.49 -7.95
C LYS A 66 -8.20 -3.29 -7.57
N THR A 67 -8.47 -2.94 -6.32
CA THR A 67 -9.83 -2.69 -5.80
C THR A 67 -10.43 -1.43 -6.43
N MET A 68 -9.68 -0.32 -6.49
CA MET A 68 -10.13 0.91 -7.13
C MET A 68 -10.43 0.71 -8.62
N LYS A 69 -9.59 -0.04 -9.34
CA LYS A 69 -9.81 -0.37 -10.76
C LYS A 69 -11.12 -1.14 -10.97
N LYS A 70 -11.34 -2.18 -10.17
CA LYS A 70 -12.59 -2.97 -10.21
C LYS A 70 -13.84 -2.14 -9.90
N LEU A 71 -13.76 -1.24 -8.91
CA LEU A 71 -14.89 -0.36 -8.56
C LEU A 71 -15.20 0.63 -9.69
N ARG A 72 -14.17 1.17 -10.36
CA ARG A 72 -14.33 2.06 -11.52
C ARG A 72 -14.96 1.34 -12.71
N GLU A 73 -14.50 0.13 -13.04
CA GLU A 73 -15.05 -0.69 -14.12
C GLU A 73 -16.52 -1.05 -13.86
N LYS A 74 -16.86 -1.42 -12.62
CA LYS A 74 -18.25 -1.71 -12.24
C LYS A 74 -19.18 -0.49 -12.38
N LYS A 75 -18.71 0.71 -12.00
CA LYS A 75 -19.48 1.95 -12.19
C LYS A 75 -19.69 2.28 -13.67
N LYS A 76 -18.69 2.03 -14.53
CA LYS A 76 -18.81 2.24 -15.98
C LYS A 76 -19.88 1.31 -16.60
N ASN A 77 -19.82 0.01 -16.32
CA ASN A 77 -20.76 -0.96 -16.88
C ASN A 77 -22.21 -0.73 -16.44
N ASN A 78 -22.42 -0.23 -15.22
CA ASN A 78 -23.76 0.10 -14.72
C ASN A 78 -24.36 1.39 -15.33
N MET A 79 -23.56 2.17 -16.08
CA MET A 79 -24.00 3.41 -16.74
C MET A 79 -24.28 3.20 -18.24
N GLU A 80 -23.87 2.04 -18.79
CA GLU A 80 -24.08 1.63 -20.18
C GLU A 80 -25.31 0.68 -20.35
N ILE A 81 -26.07 0.42 -19.27
CA ILE A 81 -27.31 -0.38 -19.26
C ILE A 81 -28.49 0.54 -18.91
#